data_AF-A0A954W7S5-F1
#
_entry.id   AF-A0A954W7S5-F1
#
_cell.length_a   1.000
_cell.length_b   1.000
_cell.length_c   1.000
_cell.angle_alpha   90.00
_cell.angle_beta   90.00
_cell.angle_gamma   90.00
#
_symmetry.space_group_name_H-M   'P 1'
#
loop_
_entity.id
_entity.type
_entity.pdbx_description
1 polymer ?
#
loop_
_entity_poly.entity_id
_entity_poly.type
_entity_poly.pdbx_seq_one_letter_code
_entity_poly.pdbx_strand_id
1 'polypeptide(L)'
;MSISTIALEERSTGVLAKAADYLELTKPRIAMLVLVTFVVSGVVARWGQPDLHGLLHGSLGMFLIAASASALNQWLERKRDLRMERTANRPLPSGRLSSA
;
A
#
# COMPACT_ATOMS: atom_id res chain seq x y z
N MET A 1 -24.15 -35.08 8.35
CA MET A 1 -22.85 -35.08 9.07
C MET A 1 -21.74 -35.00 8.02
N SER A 2 -21.57 -33.83 7.42
CA SER A 2 -20.41 -32.92 7.58
C SER A 2 -19.10 -33.43 6.97
N ILE A 3 -18.98 -33.36 5.64
CA ILE A 3 -17.71 -33.50 4.90
C ILE A 3 -17.20 -32.11 4.44
N SER A 4 -18.00 -31.06 4.58
CA SER A 4 -17.70 -29.70 4.08
C SER A 4 -16.78 -28.85 4.96
N THR A 5 -16.31 -29.36 6.11
CA THR A 5 -15.53 -28.57 7.08
C THR A 5 -14.01 -28.62 6.83
N ILE A 6 -13.51 -29.60 6.07
CA ILE A 6 -12.05 -29.83 5.92
C ILE A 6 -11.43 -29.09 4.72
N ALA A 7 -12.26 -28.41 3.93
CA ALA A 7 -11.82 -27.55 2.82
C ALA A 7 -11.72 -26.06 3.21
N LEU A 8 -11.74 -25.74 4.51
CA LEU A 8 -11.44 -24.40 4.98
C LEU A 8 -9.94 -24.17 4.87
N GLU A 9 -9.56 -23.62 3.73
CA GLU A 9 -8.39 -22.78 3.54
C GLU A 9 -7.08 -23.39 4.04
N GLU A 10 -6.33 -23.98 3.11
CA GLU A 10 -4.89 -23.76 3.10
C GLU A 10 -4.63 -22.25 2.95
N ARG A 11 -4.89 -21.50 4.03
CA ARG A 11 -4.62 -20.08 4.09
C ARG A 11 -3.11 -20.00 4.07
N SER A 12 -2.56 -19.54 2.95
CA SER A 12 -1.13 -19.31 2.78
C SER A 12 -0.63 -18.40 3.92
N THR A 13 -0.18 -19.02 5.01
CA THR A 13 0.45 -18.38 6.18
C THR A 13 1.93 -18.09 5.92
N GLY A 14 2.36 -18.16 4.65
CA GLY A 14 3.72 -17.87 4.23
C GLY A 14 4.08 -16.40 4.44
N VAL A 15 5.31 -16.15 4.88
CA VAL A 15 5.89 -14.81 5.05
C VAL A 15 5.75 -13.96 3.78
N LEU A 16 5.90 -14.58 2.61
CA LEU A 16 5.77 -13.92 1.31
C LEU A 16 4.35 -13.40 1.03
N ALA A 17 3.31 -14.14 1.42
CA ALA A 17 1.94 -13.71 1.24
C ALA A 17 1.61 -12.51 2.14
N LYS A 18 2.08 -12.52 3.39
CA LYS A 18 1.97 -11.36 4.28
C LYS A 18 2.73 -10.15 3.75
N ALA A 19 3.94 -10.34 3.21
CA ALA A 19 4.71 -9.26 2.61
C ALA A 19 3.99 -8.65 1.39
N ALA A 20 3.38 -9.49 0.54
CA ALA A 20 2.56 -9.04 -0.57
C ALA A 20 1.33 -8.23 -0.11
N ASP A 21 0.67 -8.66 0.96
CA ASP A 21 -0.45 -7.92 1.56
C ASP A 21 -0.03 -6.55 2.12
N TYR A 22 1.14 -6.45 2.75
CA TYR A 22 1.70 -5.18 3.19
C TYR A 22 2.07 -4.27 2.00
N LEU A 23 2.61 -4.83 0.91
CA LEU A 23 2.85 -4.08 -0.32
C LEU A 23 1.55 -3.61 -0.98
N GLU A 24 0.46 -4.35 -0.85
CA GLU A 24 -0.84 -3.90 -1.37
C GLU A 24 -1.36 -2.67 -0.61
N LEU A 25 -1.09 -2.58 0.70
CA LEU A 25 -1.47 -1.43 1.53
C LEU A 25 -0.76 -0.13 1.12
N THR A 26 0.50 -0.21 0.68
CA THR A 26 1.27 0.98 0.28
C THR A 26 0.84 1.56 -1.06
N LYS A 27 0.04 0.83 -1.85
CA LYS A 27 -0.44 1.24 -3.19
C LYS A 27 0.71 1.80 -4.06
N PRO A 28 1.72 0.97 -4.41
CA PRO A 28 2.96 1.43 -5.04
C PRO A 28 2.73 2.20 -6.35
N ARG A 29 1.69 1.85 -7.11
CA ARG A 29 1.32 2.58 -8.33
C ARG A 29 0.98 4.04 -8.06
N ILE A 30 0.27 4.33 -6.98
CA ILE A 30 -0.09 5.70 -6.58
C ILE A 30 1.17 6.42 -6.10
N ALA A 31 1.98 5.78 -5.26
CA ALA A 31 3.25 6.34 -4.79
C ALA A 31 4.19 6.70 -5.96
N MET A 32 4.24 5.89 -7.01
CA MET A 32 5.04 6.20 -8.22
C MET A 32 4.54 7.43 -8.96
N LEU A 33 3.22 7.61 -9.11
CA LEU A 33 2.66 8.83 -9.73
C LEU A 33 3.02 10.08 -8.94
N VAL A 34 3.00 9.97 -7.61
CA VAL A 34 3.41 11.03 -6.69
C VAL A 34 4.91 11.33 -6.84
N LEU A 35 5.76 10.31 -6.94
CA LEU A 35 7.19 10.46 -7.15
C LEU A 35 7.55 11.14 -8.47
N VAL A 36 6.86 10.79 -9.58
CA VAL A 36 7.08 11.45 -10.87
C VAL A 36 6.84 12.95 -10.75
N THR A 37 5.73 13.33 -10.11
CA THR A 37 5.41 14.75 -9.86
C THR A 37 6.49 15.44 -9.01
N PHE A 38 6.95 14.78 -7.95
CA PHE A 38 8.01 15.29 -7.08
C PHE A 38 9.34 15.50 -7.83
N VAL A 39 9.77 14.52 -8.61
CA VAL A 39 11.04 14.60 -9.38
C VAL A 39 10.97 15.70 -10.43
N VAL A 40 9.88 15.78 -11.20
CA VAL A 40 9.67 16.85 -12.19
C VAL A 40 9.70 18.21 -11.51
N SER A 41 9.00 18.36 -10.38
CA SER A 41 9.02 19.59 -9.59
C SER A 41 10.43 19.96 -9.12
N GLY A 42 11.21 19.00 -8.60
CA GLY A 42 12.58 19.24 -8.14
C GLY A 42 13.55 19.64 -9.25
N VAL A 43 13.39 19.10 -10.47
CA VAL A 43 14.19 19.50 -11.63
C VAL A 43 13.82 20.90 -12.10
N VAL A 44 12.52 21.20 -12.21
CA VAL A 44 12.02 22.51 -12.66
C VAL A 44 12.38 23.61 -11.65
N ALA A 45 12.28 23.33 -10.35
CA ALA A 45 12.58 24.29 -9.27
C ALA A 45 14.04 24.79 -9.31
N ARG A 46 14.96 24.01 -9.88
CA ARG A 46 16.38 24.39 -10.03
C ARG A 46 16.77 24.70 -11.46
N TRP A 47 15.82 25.08 -12.31
CA TRP A 47 16.08 25.44 -13.72
C TRP A 47 16.90 24.39 -14.48
N GLY A 48 16.66 23.10 -14.23
CA GLY A 48 17.38 22.01 -14.88
C GLY A 48 18.71 21.61 -14.22
N GLN A 49 19.05 22.14 -13.04
CA GLN A 49 20.22 21.75 -12.25
C GLN A 49 19.81 20.99 -10.97
N PRO A 50 19.27 19.75 -11.07
CA PRO A 50 18.80 19.02 -9.90
C PRO A 50 19.94 18.64 -8.96
N ASP A 51 19.70 18.78 -7.65
CA ASP A 51 20.54 18.14 -6.65
C ASP A 51 20.16 16.66 -6.57
N LEU A 52 20.99 15.79 -7.13
CA LEU A 52 20.73 14.35 -7.16
C LEU A 52 20.67 13.74 -5.76
N HIS A 53 21.48 14.24 -4.82
CA HIS A 53 21.48 13.73 -3.46
C HIS A 53 20.16 14.08 -2.75
N GLY A 54 19.73 15.34 -2.87
CA GLY A 54 18.43 15.80 -2.38
C GLY A 54 17.25 15.09 -3.06
N LEU A 55 17.31 14.86 -4.37
CA LEU A 55 16.27 14.12 -5.08
C LEU A 55 16.16 12.67 -4.63
N LEU A 56 17.28 11.99 -4.37
CA LEU A 56 17.26 10.60 -3.89
C LEU A 56 16.64 10.51 -2.49
N HIS A 57 17.12 11.32 -1.55
CA HIS A 57 16.59 11.34 -0.18
C HIS A 57 15.14 11.81 -0.13
N GLY A 58 14.82 12.85 -0.90
CA GLY A 58 13.47 13.38 -1.02
C GLY A 58 12.51 12.39 -1.67
N SER A 59 12.94 11.65 -2.69
CA SER A 59 12.13 10.60 -3.31
C SER A 59 11.86 9.46 -2.34
N LEU A 60 12.87 9.02 -1.58
CA LEU A 60 12.66 8.00 -0.55
C LEU A 60 11.67 8.49 0.52
N GLY A 61 11.83 9.72 1.02
CA GLY A 61 10.90 10.31 1.98
C GLY A 61 9.48 10.44 1.43
N MET A 62 9.34 10.91 0.19
CA MET A 62 8.05 11.07 -0.47
C MET A 62 7.34 9.73 -0.69
N PHE A 63 8.09 8.69 -1.08
CA PHE A 63 7.57 7.33 -1.20
C PHE A 63 7.02 6.83 0.14
N LEU A 64 7.79 7.00 1.23
CA LEU A 64 7.39 6.58 2.57
C LEU A 64 6.14 7.34 3.06
N ILE A 65 6.06 8.65 2.79
CA ILE A 65 4.88 9.46 3.12
C ILE A 65 3.65 8.97 2.35
N ALA A 66 3.76 8.76 1.03
CA ALA A 66 2.66 8.29 0.20
C ALA A 66 2.18 6.88 0.59
N ALA A 67 3.12 5.98 0.90
CA ALA A 67 2.85 4.65 1.39
C ALA A 67 2.13 4.68 2.75
N SER A 68 2.61 5.50 3.69
CA SER A 68 2.00 5.69 5.01
C SER A 68 0.58 6.24 4.90
N ALA A 69 0.37 7.28 4.09
CA ALA A 69 -0.95 7.86 3.87
C ALA A 69 -1.94 6.84 3.29
N SER A 70 -1.51 6.02 2.33
CA SER A 70 -2.34 4.97 1.70
C SER A 70 -2.70 3.86 2.69
N ALA A 71 -1.75 3.45 3.53
CA ALA A 71 -1.98 2.44 4.57
C ALA A 71 -2.91 2.97 5.67
N LEU A 72 -2.68 4.20 6.13
CA LEU A 72 -3.51 4.86 7.14
C LEU A 72 -4.94 5.05 6.64
N ASN A 73 -5.13 5.49 5.40
CA ASN A 73 -6.46 5.65 4.81
C ASN A 73 -7.23 4.33 4.83
N GLN A 74 -6.60 3.23 4.40
CA GLN A 74 -7.24 1.89 4.42
C GLN A 74 -7.50 1.39 5.85
N TRP A 75 -6.64 1.73 6.81
CA TRP A 75 -6.85 1.37 8.20
C TRP A 75 -8.05 2.09 8.84
N LEU A 76 -8.22 3.38 8.55
CA LEU A 76 -9.37 4.17 9.00
C LEU A 76 -10.67 3.68 8.35
N GLU A 77 -10.62 3.31 7.08
CA GLU A 77 -11.80 2.92 6.30
C GLU A 77 -12.16 1.43 6.42
N ARG A 78 -11.38 0.61 7.14
CA ARG A 78 -11.52 -0.86 7.18
C ARG A 78 -12.94 -1.38 7.36
N LYS A 79 -13.74 -0.75 8.24
CA LYS A 79 -15.13 -1.13 8.52
C LYS A 79 -16.10 -0.75 7.39
N ARG A 80 -15.81 0.34 6.68
CA ARG A 80 -16.60 0.81 5.53
C ARG A 80 -16.25 0.00 4.30
N ASP A 81 -14.96 -0.22 4.08
CA ASP A 81 -14.45 -1.01 2.95
C ASP A 81 -15.02 -2.43 2.95
N LEU A 82 -15.24 -3.02 4.13
CA LEU A 82 -15.93 -4.30 4.34
C LEU A 82 -17.33 -4.37 3.72
N ARG A 83 -18.02 -3.24 3.57
CA ARG A 83 -19.40 -3.16 3.06
C ARG A 83 -19.47 -2.77 1.57
N MET A 84 -18.33 -2.66 0.91
CA MET A 84 -18.23 -2.19 -0.48
C MET A 84 -17.66 -3.29 -1.36
N GLU A 85 -18.37 -3.68 -2.42
CA GLU A 85 -17.96 -4.74 -3.37
C GLU A 85 -16.54 -4.55 -3.90
N ARG A 86 -16.17 -3.31 -4.26
CA ARG A 86 -14.85 -2.96 -4.79
C ARG A 86 -13.70 -3.15 -3.79
N THR A 87 -13.95 -2.98 -2.49
CA THR A 87 -12.88 -2.84 -1.48
C THR A 87 -12.96 -3.87 -0.34
N ALA A 88 -14.01 -4.68 -0.29
CA ALA A 88 -14.20 -5.73 0.71
C ALA A 88 -13.05 -6.76 0.69
N ASN A 89 -12.42 -6.96 -0.47
CA ASN A 89 -11.30 -7.88 -0.65
C ASN A 89 -9.92 -7.26 -0.36
N ARG A 90 -9.83 -6.04 0.20
CA ARG A 90 -8.53 -5.47 0.62
C ARG A 90 -7.96 -6.22 1.84
N PRO A 91 -6.63 -6.14 2.11
CA PRO A 91 -5.99 -6.92 3.17
C PRO A 91 -6.59 -6.74 4.58
N LEU A 92 -6.94 -5.51 4.97
CA LEU A 92 -7.49 -5.21 6.30
C LEU A 92 -8.97 -5.58 6.44
N PRO A 93 -9.87 -5.20 5.51
CA PRO A 93 -11.27 -5.64 5.51
C PRO A 93 -11.41 -7.17 5.50
N SER A 94 -10.72 -7.86 4.60
CA SER A 94 -10.83 -9.32 4.42
C SER A 94 -10.17 -10.14 5.54
N GLY A 95 -9.54 -9.49 6.53
CA GLY A 95 -8.87 -10.17 7.63
C GLY A 95 -7.63 -10.98 7.22
N ARG A 96 -6.97 -10.62 6.11
CA ARG A 96 -5.66 -11.17 5.75
C ARG A 96 -4.55 -10.57 6.58
N LEU A 97 -4.70 -9.30 6.95
CA LEU A 97 -3.88 -8.61 7.95
C LEU A 97 -4.71 -8.27 9.17
N SER A 98 -4.14 -8.50 10.37
CA SER A 98 -4.77 -8.08 11.62
C SER A 98 -4.78 -6.56 11.73
N SER A 99 -5.92 -6.01 12.14
CA SER A 99 -6.09 -4.59 12.48
C SER A 99 -6.54 -4.37 13.92
N ALA A 100 -6.47 -5.46 14.72
CA ALA A 100 -6.84 -5.54 16.13
C ALA A 100 -5.72 -5.00 17.03
#